data_AF-L7U4K3-F1
#
_entry.id   AF-L7U4K3-F1
#
_cell.length_a   1.000
_cell.length_b   1.000
_cell.length_c   1.000
_cell.angle_alpha   90.00
_cell.angle_beta   90.00
_cell.angle_gamma   90.00
#
_symmetry.space_group_name_H-M   'P 1'
#
loop_
_entity.id
_entity.type
_entity.pdbx_description
1 polymer ?
#
loop_
_entity_poly.entity_id
_entity_poly.type
_entity_poly.pdbx_seq_one_letter_code
_entity_poly.pdbx_strand_id
1 'polypeptide(L)'
;MPRVRALTSGLCLLSLLSLAACGDSDESSLRIEGTFESDFDGHRVDHSDFDRYTRATSSRADLPPNVNHLQLCGTSPEGNIGGPRVDWAYCFNLFIDKQLPRGTPATFTLAGRAELPEPPGPNGHRAVFSPREGHSASVRQVWVTPYCGPGDTAPSPVRQEVTGTLELSTYDDTTIAGRLVAEMSGQSASGCPTQRTRADIQFSVPFDAKSNDHHRAPGPPPRHSRPLPPSRRLAPYQTSLKLVSMA
;
A
#
# COMPACT_ATOMS: atom_id res chain seq x y z
N MET A 1 -11.76 -20.63 -86.44
CA MET A 1 -11.33 -19.31 -86.95
C MET A 1 -12.41 -18.30 -86.59
N PRO A 2 -12.14 -17.00 -86.34
CA PRO A 2 -11.16 -16.37 -85.46
C PRO A 2 -11.85 -15.38 -84.46
N ARG A 3 -11.10 -14.92 -83.42
CA ARG A 3 -10.95 -13.52 -82.95
C ARG A 3 -12.19 -12.73 -82.43
N VAL A 4 -12.15 -11.84 -81.42
CA VAL A 4 -11.16 -11.31 -80.44
C VAL A 4 -11.85 -10.16 -79.67
N ARG A 5 -11.51 -9.98 -78.37
CA ARG A 5 -11.55 -8.74 -77.52
C ARG A 5 -12.93 -8.10 -77.21
N ALA A 6 -13.17 -7.38 -76.11
CA ALA A 6 -12.33 -6.60 -75.19
C ALA A 6 -12.96 -6.62 -73.77
N LEU A 7 -12.19 -6.86 -72.70
CA LEU A 7 -11.66 -5.87 -71.74
C LEU A 7 -12.67 -4.81 -71.26
N THR A 8 -13.01 -4.84 -69.97
CA THR A 8 -13.27 -3.61 -69.22
C THR A 8 -12.80 -3.76 -67.77
N SER A 9 -11.86 -2.90 -67.46
CA SER A 9 -11.26 -2.59 -66.17
C SER A 9 -12.28 -2.37 -65.06
N GLY A 10 -12.05 -2.98 -63.91
CA GLY A 10 -12.75 -2.68 -62.67
C GLY A 10 -11.74 -2.63 -61.53
N LEU A 11 -11.18 -1.44 -61.31
CA LEU A 11 -10.45 -1.10 -60.09
C LEU A 11 -11.35 -1.38 -58.87
N CYS A 12 -10.90 -2.24 -57.96
CA CYS A 12 -11.32 -2.21 -56.57
C CYS A 12 -10.07 -2.01 -55.71
N LEU A 13 -9.59 -0.76 -55.71
CA LEU A 13 -8.86 -0.20 -54.59
C LEU A 13 -9.88 -0.04 -53.44
N LEU A 14 -9.90 -1.01 -52.53
CA LEU A 14 -10.64 -0.91 -51.27
C LEU A 14 -9.65 -1.12 -50.12
N SER A 15 -9.13 0.02 -49.65
CA SER A 15 -9.16 0.35 -48.23
C SER A 15 -8.49 -0.63 -47.25
N LEU A 16 -7.17 -0.82 -47.36
CA LEU A 16 -6.33 -1.32 -46.25
C LEU A 16 -5.96 -0.17 -45.29
N LEU A 17 -6.97 0.54 -44.78
CA LEU A 17 -6.85 1.64 -43.82
C LEU A 17 -7.74 1.32 -42.61
N SER A 18 -7.25 0.49 -41.68
CA SER A 18 -7.65 0.47 -40.25
C SER A 18 -6.98 -0.66 -39.48
N LEU A 19 -5.65 -0.59 -39.32
CA LEU A 19 -4.96 -1.18 -38.18
C LEU A 19 -4.42 -0.05 -37.30
N ALA A 20 -5.28 0.93 -36.99
CA ALA A 20 -5.15 1.66 -35.74
C ALA A 20 -5.65 0.71 -34.65
N ALA A 21 -4.83 -0.28 -34.30
CA ALA A 21 -4.91 -0.90 -32.99
C ALA A 21 -4.49 0.18 -31.99
N CYS A 22 -5.40 1.09 -31.69
CA CYS A 22 -5.43 1.76 -30.40
C CYS A 22 -5.63 0.64 -29.41
N GLY A 23 -4.54 -0.01 -29.01
CA GLY A 23 -4.52 -0.70 -27.75
C GLY A 23 -4.86 0.37 -26.74
N ASP A 24 -6.10 0.36 -26.26
CA ASP A 24 -6.33 0.70 -24.86
C ASP A 24 -5.28 -0.13 -24.14
N SER A 25 -4.21 0.53 -23.71
CA SER A 25 -3.42 0.02 -22.62
C SER A 25 -4.45 -0.18 -21.53
N ASP A 26 -4.91 -1.43 -21.39
CA ASP A 26 -5.56 -1.94 -20.19
C ASP A 26 -4.59 -1.59 -19.07
N GLU A 27 -4.69 -0.36 -18.58
CA GLU A 27 -4.32 -0.05 -17.22
C GLU A 27 -5.13 -1.06 -16.44
N SER A 28 -4.42 -2.08 -15.95
CA SER A 28 -4.85 -2.89 -14.82
C SER A 28 -5.14 -1.88 -13.71
N SER A 29 -6.35 -1.33 -13.78
CA SER A 29 -6.77 -0.23 -12.96
C SER A 29 -7.02 -0.87 -11.61
N LEU A 30 -6.29 -0.38 -10.62
CA LEU A 30 -6.62 -0.67 -9.24
C LEU A 30 -8.10 -0.31 -9.05
N ARG A 31 -8.88 -1.28 -8.56
CA ARG A 31 -10.30 -1.10 -8.25
C ARG A 31 -10.53 -1.63 -6.85
N ILE A 32 -10.99 -0.76 -5.97
CA ILE A 32 -11.42 -1.13 -4.63
C ILE A 32 -12.76 -0.48 -4.36
N GLU A 33 -13.72 -1.28 -3.92
CA GLU A 33 -15.07 -0.86 -3.60
C GLU A 33 -15.48 -1.44 -2.25
N GLY A 34 -16.26 -0.70 -1.47
CA GLY A 34 -16.79 -1.15 -0.18
C GLY A 34 -16.48 -0.17 0.95
N THR A 35 -16.40 -0.71 2.17
CA THR A 35 -16.21 0.08 3.39
C THR A 35 -14.89 -0.26 4.06
N PHE A 36 -14.15 0.77 4.42
CA PHE A 36 -12.96 0.66 5.25
C PHE A 36 -13.07 1.69 6.36
N GLU A 37 -12.99 1.25 7.61
CA GLU A 37 -13.35 2.04 8.78
C GLU A 37 -12.29 1.89 9.87
N SER A 38 -12.04 2.94 10.63
CA SER A 38 -11.23 2.86 11.85
C SER A 38 -11.83 3.68 12.98
N ASP A 39 -11.52 3.30 14.22
CA ASP A 39 -11.89 4.08 15.39
C ASP A 39 -10.73 5.02 15.76
N PHE A 40 -10.88 6.32 15.55
CA PHE A 40 -9.90 7.34 15.91
C PHE A 40 -10.47 8.26 16.98
N ASP A 41 -9.79 8.37 18.13
CA ASP A 41 -10.24 9.19 19.27
C ASP A 41 -11.70 8.92 19.71
N GLY A 42 -12.10 7.64 19.67
CA GLY A 42 -13.48 7.22 19.99
C GLY A 42 -14.51 7.52 18.91
N HIS A 43 -14.10 8.09 17.78
CA HIS A 43 -14.95 8.36 16.62
C HIS A 43 -14.67 7.38 15.50
N ARG A 44 -15.73 6.91 14.83
CA ARG A 44 -15.61 6.14 13.60
C ARG A 44 -15.22 7.07 12.44
N VAL A 45 -14.19 6.67 11.70
CA VAL A 45 -13.70 7.34 10.49
C VAL A 45 -13.84 6.39 9.32
N ASP A 46 -14.55 6.82 8.28
CA ASP A 46 -14.65 6.09 7.02
C ASP A 46 -13.48 6.51 6.10
N HIS A 47 -12.85 5.53 5.46
CA HIS A 47 -11.75 5.69 4.53
C HIS A 47 -12.23 5.33 3.12
N SER A 48 -12.20 6.31 2.21
CA SER A 48 -12.85 6.21 0.90
C SER A 48 -11.90 6.29 -0.29
N ASP A 49 -10.63 6.64 -0.08
CA ASP A 49 -9.59 6.61 -1.12
C ASP A 49 -8.71 5.37 -0.88
N PHE A 50 -8.50 4.55 -1.91
CA PHE A 50 -7.88 3.24 -1.75
C PHE A 50 -6.55 3.11 -2.54
N ASP A 51 -6.20 4.12 -3.32
CA ASP A 51 -5.23 3.95 -4.41
C ASP A 51 -3.79 4.16 -3.93
N ARG A 52 -3.61 5.03 -2.92
CA ARG A 52 -2.29 5.60 -2.62
C ARG A 52 -1.27 4.62 -2.00
N TYR A 53 -1.74 3.58 -1.32
CA TYR A 53 -0.88 2.66 -0.57
C TYR A 53 -1.17 1.18 -0.82
N THR A 54 -2.27 0.89 -1.51
CA THR A 54 -2.64 -0.48 -1.86
C THR A 54 -1.68 -1.03 -2.89
N ARG A 55 -1.21 -2.26 -2.67
CA ARG A 55 -0.33 -2.96 -3.59
C ARG A 55 -0.36 -4.47 -3.35
N ALA A 56 -0.01 -5.23 -4.37
CA ALA A 56 0.30 -6.64 -4.23
C ALA A 56 1.65 -6.95 -4.89
N THR A 57 2.53 -7.62 -4.16
CA THR A 57 3.88 -7.92 -4.65
C THR A 57 4.38 -9.26 -4.15
N SER A 58 5.14 -9.93 -5.01
CA SER A 58 5.83 -11.17 -4.69
C SER A 58 7.30 -10.96 -4.30
N SER A 59 7.83 -9.74 -4.47
CA SER A 59 9.26 -9.51 -4.36
C SER A 59 9.59 -8.12 -3.82
N ARG A 60 10.05 -8.15 -2.57
CA ARG A 60 10.75 -7.06 -1.90
C ARG A 60 11.88 -7.68 -1.07
N ALA A 61 12.97 -6.94 -0.90
CA ALA A 61 14.15 -7.41 -0.18
C ALA A 61 13.87 -7.85 1.28
N ASP A 62 12.77 -7.39 1.86
CA ASP A 62 12.32 -7.63 3.22
C ASP A 62 11.22 -8.71 3.36
N LEU A 63 10.76 -9.30 2.25
CA LEU A 63 9.80 -10.40 2.26
C LEU A 63 10.50 -11.77 2.31
N PRO A 64 10.01 -12.73 3.12
CA PRO A 64 10.40 -14.12 2.98
C PRO A 64 10.21 -14.61 1.53
N PRO A 65 11.12 -15.46 1.01
CA PRO A 65 11.13 -15.81 -0.41
C PRO A 65 9.87 -16.56 -0.88
N ASN A 66 9.14 -17.18 0.04
CA ASN A 66 7.98 -18.03 -0.21
C ASN A 66 6.62 -17.35 0.05
N VAL A 67 6.57 -16.03 0.31
CA VAL A 67 5.32 -15.31 0.57
C VAL A 67 5.11 -14.13 -0.38
N ASN A 68 3.85 -13.88 -0.72
CA ASN A 68 3.40 -12.63 -1.31
C ASN A 68 2.93 -11.69 -0.21
N HIS A 69 3.06 -10.39 -0.46
CA HIS A 69 2.49 -9.35 0.38
C HIS A 69 1.34 -8.69 -0.36
N LEU A 70 0.14 -8.82 0.18
CA LEU A 70 -1.04 -8.07 -0.21
C LEU A 70 -1.27 -6.98 0.83
N GLN A 71 -1.18 -5.74 0.41
CA GLN A 71 -1.44 -4.56 1.22
C GLN A 71 -2.69 -3.87 0.69
N LEU A 72 -3.76 -3.84 1.49
CA LEU A 72 -5.03 -3.21 1.15
C LEU A 72 -5.28 -2.06 2.13
N CYS A 73 -5.40 -0.84 1.61
CA CYS A 73 -5.41 0.37 2.42
C CYS A 73 -6.63 1.22 2.15
N GLY A 74 -7.24 1.75 3.21
CA GLY A 74 -8.14 2.90 3.12
C GLY A 74 -7.43 4.15 3.60
N THR A 75 -7.48 5.22 2.81
CA THR A 75 -7.12 6.59 3.19
C THR A 75 -8.38 7.40 3.45
N SER A 76 -8.32 8.26 4.48
CA SER A 76 -9.32 9.32 4.61
C SER A 76 -8.81 10.52 3.84
N PRO A 77 -9.52 11.04 2.82
CA PRO A 77 -9.24 12.38 2.33
C PRO A 77 -9.39 13.35 3.52
N GLU A 78 -8.48 14.32 3.61
CA GLU A 78 -8.45 15.32 4.68
C GLU A 78 -9.85 15.84 5.03
N GLY A 79 -10.32 15.63 6.27
CA GLY A 79 -11.63 16.14 6.66
C GLY A 79 -12.06 15.81 8.08
N ASN A 80 -12.11 16.85 8.92
CA ASN A 80 -12.89 16.99 10.16
C ASN A 80 -12.27 16.66 11.53
N ILE A 81 -11.06 16.11 11.63
CA ILE A 81 -10.41 15.93 12.95
C ILE A 81 -9.23 16.89 13.12
N GLY A 82 -9.51 18.21 13.08
CA GLY A 82 -8.75 19.31 13.70
C GLY A 82 -7.22 19.48 13.48
N GLY A 83 -6.54 18.61 12.73
CA GLY A 83 -5.08 18.57 12.61
C GLY A 83 -4.55 19.02 11.24
N PRO A 84 -3.24 19.34 11.15
CA PRO A 84 -2.60 19.67 9.88
C PRO A 84 -2.71 18.48 8.91
N ARG A 85 -3.08 18.80 7.68
CA ARG A 85 -3.03 18.02 6.43
C ARG A 85 -1.97 16.90 6.39
N VAL A 86 -2.27 15.76 6.97
CA VAL A 86 -1.50 14.53 6.79
C VAL A 86 -2.49 13.47 6.36
N ASP A 87 -2.27 12.91 5.17
CA ASP A 87 -3.05 11.77 4.70
C ASP A 87 -2.89 10.63 5.72
N TRP A 88 -4.01 10.15 6.25
CA TRP A 88 -4.04 9.01 7.15
C TRP A 88 -4.52 7.80 6.38
N ALA A 89 -3.72 6.75 6.40
CA ALA A 89 -4.11 5.44 5.89
C ALA A 89 -4.07 4.40 6.99
N TYR A 90 -4.96 3.43 6.91
CA TYR A 90 -4.79 2.16 7.60
C TYR A 90 -4.75 1.07 6.56
N CYS A 91 -3.82 0.14 6.73
CA CYS A 91 -3.59 -0.93 5.77
C CYS A 91 -3.64 -2.29 6.43
N PHE A 92 -4.48 -3.17 5.93
CA PHE A 92 -4.33 -4.60 6.19
C PHE A 92 -3.14 -5.12 5.39
N ASN A 93 -2.19 -5.73 6.09
CA ASN A 93 -1.04 -6.40 5.51
C ASN A 93 -1.26 -7.90 5.63
N LEU A 94 -1.40 -8.59 4.50
CA LEU A 94 -1.60 -10.03 4.44
C LEU A 94 -0.40 -10.68 3.76
N PHE A 95 0.15 -11.71 4.41
CA PHE A 95 1.29 -12.47 3.91
C PHE A 95 0.81 -13.85 3.53
N ILE A 96 0.79 -14.14 2.23
CA ILE A 96 0.11 -15.32 1.67
C ILE A 96 1.13 -16.19 0.96
N ASP A 97 1.05 -17.52 1.11
CA ASP A 97 1.95 -18.46 0.46
C ASP A 97 1.98 -18.29 -1.07
N LYS A 98 3.19 -18.26 -1.64
CA LYS A 98 3.39 -18.24 -3.09
C LYS A 98 2.92 -19.51 -3.79
N GLN A 99 2.88 -20.63 -3.06
CA GLN A 99 2.53 -21.95 -3.58
C GLN A 99 1.03 -22.15 -3.80
N LEU A 100 0.20 -21.11 -3.59
CA LEU A 100 -1.20 -21.17 -3.93
C LEU A 100 -1.39 -21.46 -5.44
N PRO A 101 -2.28 -22.40 -5.80
CA PRO A 101 -2.60 -22.67 -7.20
C PRO A 101 -3.10 -21.40 -7.90
N ARG A 102 -2.43 -21.01 -8.99
CA ARG A 102 -2.83 -19.86 -9.81
C ARG A 102 -4.17 -20.13 -10.48
N GLY A 103 -4.97 -19.08 -10.63
CA GLY A 103 -6.27 -19.13 -11.31
C GLY A 103 -7.36 -19.97 -10.62
N THR A 104 -7.12 -20.46 -9.40
CA THR A 104 -8.12 -21.19 -8.62
C THR A 104 -8.66 -20.29 -7.52
N PRO A 105 -9.98 -20.06 -7.45
CA PRO A 105 -10.57 -19.33 -6.34
C PRO A 105 -10.24 -19.98 -4.99
N ALA A 106 -9.97 -19.16 -3.98
CA ALA A 106 -9.59 -19.64 -2.67
C ALA A 106 -10.16 -18.76 -1.57
N THR A 107 -10.61 -19.39 -0.48
CA THR A 107 -11.11 -18.70 0.71
C THR A 107 -10.20 -19.00 1.89
N PHE A 108 -9.79 -17.95 2.59
CA PHE A 108 -8.92 -18.04 3.77
C PHE A 108 -9.60 -17.43 4.97
N THR A 109 -9.49 -18.12 6.11
CA THR A 109 -9.90 -17.62 7.42
C THR A 109 -8.73 -16.91 8.08
N LEU A 110 -8.95 -15.65 8.45
CA LEU A 110 -8.03 -14.82 9.20
C LEU A 110 -8.41 -14.93 10.68
N ALA A 111 -7.49 -15.42 11.52
CA ALA A 111 -7.74 -15.60 12.94
C ALA A 111 -6.39 -15.64 13.67
N GLY A 112 -5.98 -14.56 14.30
CA GLY A 112 -4.67 -14.54 14.95
C GLY A 112 -4.40 -13.32 15.81
N ARG A 113 -3.28 -13.37 16.50
CA ARG A 113 -2.72 -12.25 17.27
C ARG A 113 -1.43 -11.80 16.61
N ALA A 114 -1.28 -10.51 16.39
CA ALA A 114 -0.03 -9.90 15.94
C ALA A 114 0.56 -9.07 17.09
N GLU A 115 1.85 -9.25 17.36
CA GLU A 115 2.63 -8.39 18.24
C GLU A 115 3.62 -7.60 17.39
N LEU A 116 3.48 -6.27 17.35
CA LEU A 116 4.31 -5.38 16.56
C LEU A 116 5.30 -4.65 17.46
N PRO A 117 6.62 -4.76 17.22
CA PRO A 117 7.60 -3.95 17.93
C PRO A 117 7.56 -2.51 17.41
N GLU A 118 7.68 -1.52 18.31
CA GLU A 118 7.93 -0.15 17.89
C GLU A 118 9.41 0.20 17.68
N PRO A 119 9.66 1.22 16.82
CA PRO A 119 8.71 1.70 15.82
C PRO A 119 8.65 0.66 14.69
N PRO A 120 7.48 0.34 14.13
CA PRO A 120 7.45 -0.32 12.85
C PRO A 120 8.13 0.65 11.88
N GLY A 121 9.39 0.37 11.53
CA GLY A 121 10.03 1.10 10.45
C GLY A 121 9.15 1.04 9.18
N PRO A 122 9.46 1.81 8.13
CA PRO A 122 8.72 1.79 6.86
C PRO A 122 8.55 0.38 6.24
N ASN A 123 9.30 -0.59 6.76
CA ASN A 123 9.38 -1.98 6.38
C ASN A 123 8.92 -2.87 7.56
N GLY A 124 7.65 -2.76 7.99
CA GLY A 124 7.03 -3.37 9.20
C GLY A 124 7.08 -4.90 9.38
N HIS A 125 8.14 -5.58 8.94
CA HIS A 125 8.32 -7.03 8.85
C HIS A 125 8.76 -7.71 10.14
N ARG A 126 8.44 -7.14 11.31
CA ARG A 126 8.77 -7.75 12.61
C ARG A 126 7.54 -8.05 13.47
N ALA A 127 6.37 -8.13 12.85
CA ALA A 127 5.20 -8.64 13.57
C ALA A 127 5.45 -10.11 13.94
N VAL A 128 5.35 -10.44 15.22
CA VAL A 128 5.23 -11.83 15.65
C VAL A 128 3.76 -12.19 15.53
N PHE A 129 3.44 -13.11 14.62
CA PHE A 129 2.06 -13.56 14.41
C PHE A 129 1.84 -14.92 15.04
N SER A 130 0.80 -15.01 15.88
CA SER A 130 0.35 -16.25 16.53
C SER A 130 -1.02 -16.62 15.99
N PRO A 131 -1.13 -17.61 15.07
CA PRO A 131 -2.41 -18.03 14.54
C PRO A 131 -3.28 -18.67 15.63
N ARG A 132 -4.60 -18.50 15.52
CA ARG A 132 -5.59 -19.17 16.38
C ARG A 132 -6.21 -20.36 15.65
N GLU A 133 -7.00 -21.12 16.40
CA GLU A 133 -7.83 -22.18 15.84
C GLU A 133 -8.66 -21.67 14.65
N GLY A 134 -8.69 -22.45 13.57
CA GLY A 134 -9.40 -22.11 12.34
C GLY A 134 -8.63 -21.20 11.37
N HIS A 135 -7.46 -20.64 11.75
CA HIS A 135 -6.67 -19.85 10.82
C HIS A 135 -6.17 -20.68 9.62
N SER A 136 -6.29 -20.13 8.41
CA SER A 136 -5.79 -20.80 7.21
C SER A 136 -4.26 -20.82 7.17
N ALA A 137 -3.67 -22.01 7.09
CA ALA A 137 -2.22 -22.21 7.09
C ALA A 137 -1.48 -21.49 5.93
N SER A 138 -2.17 -21.21 4.82
CA SER A 138 -1.63 -20.47 3.68
C SER A 138 -1.51 -18.96 3.91
N VAL A 139 -2.17 -18.43 4.95
CA VAL A 139 -1.94 -17.07 5.42
C VAL A 139 -0.91 -17.16 6.54
N ARG A 140 0.27 -16.58 6.32
CA ARG A 140 1.37 -16.66 7.28
C ARG A 140 1.21 -15.65 8.39
N GLN A 141 0.78 -14.44 8.04
CA GLN A 141 0.69 -13.32 8.95
C GLN A 141 -0.37 -12.34 8.46
N VAL A 142 -1.06 -11.69 9.40
CA VAL A 142 -1.94 -10.56 9.12
C VAL A 142 -1.89 -9.55 10.26
N TRP A 143 -1.83 -8.27 9.91
CA TRP A 143 -1.90 -7.16 10.86
C TRP A 143 -2.31 -5.86 10.17
N VAL A 144 -2.65 -4.84 10.95
CA VAL A 144 -2.96 -3.50 10.46
C VAL A 144 -1.83 -2.54 10.78
N THR A 145 -1.35 -1.80 9.77
CA THR A 145 -0.42 -0.69 9.97
C THR A 145 -1.09 0.64 9.67
N PRO A 146 -0.98 1.62 10.57
CA PRO A 146 -1.28 3.01 10.25
C PRO A 146 -0.15 3.64 9.43
N TYR A 147 -0.51 4.47 8.47
CA TYR A 147 0.36 5.42 7.78
C TYR A 147 -0.15 6.81 8.12
N CYS A 148 0.59 7.52 8.97
CA CYS A 148 0.26 8.90 9.26
C CYS A 148 1.52 9.69 9.62
N GLY A 149 1.35 11.01 9.76
CA GLY A 149 2.42 11.92 10.14
C GLY A 149 3.05 11.58 11.49
N PRO A 150 4.16 12.26 11.85
CA PRO A 150 4.78 12.08 13.15
C PRO A 150 3.79 12.40 14.26
N GLY A 151 3.58 11.46 15.18
CA GLY A 151 2.74 11.58 16.36
C GLY A 151 3.30 10.75 17.52
N ASP A 152 2.65 10.82 18.67
CA ASP A 152 3.09 10.13 19.88
C ASP A 152 3.16 8.61 19.65
N THR A 153 4.33 8.02 19.91
CA THR A 153 4.57 6.60 19.74
C THR A 153 3.79 5.80 20.79
N ALA A 154 3.11 4.74 20.37
CA ALA A 154 2.35 3.86 21.25
C ALA A 154 3.28 3.06 22.18
N PRO A 155 2.81 2.52 23.31
CA PRO A 155 3.64 1.62 24.10
C PRO A 155 3.99 0.35 23.29
N SER A 156 5.28 0.01 23.24
CA SER A 156 5.79 -1.21 22.61
C SER A 156 5.90 -2.36 23.61
N PRO A 157 5.55 -3.61 23.24
CA PRO A 157 4.98 -4.02 21.95
C PRO A 157 3.49 -3.72 21.85
N VAL A 158 3.04 -3.43 20.64
CA VAL A 158 1.63 -3.23 20.33
C VAL A 158 0.99 -4.57 19.98
N ARG A 159 -0.19 -4.85 20.54
CA ARG A 159 -0.92 -6.11 20.34
C ARG A 159 -2.20 -5.87 19.55
N GLN A 160 -2.36 -6.65 18.50
CA GLN A 160 -3.55 -6.66 17.64
C GLN A 160 -4.13 -8.07 17.59
N GLU A 161 -5.45 -8.14 17.54
CA GLU A 161 -6.20 -9.34 17.21
C GLU A 161 -6.91 -9.12 15.89
N VAL A 162 -6.73 -10.04 14.94
CA VAL A 162 -7.33 -9.96 13.60
C VAL A 162 -8.22 -11.17 13.37
N THR A 163 -9.44 -10.92 12.91
CA THR A 163 -10.45 -11.92 12.54
C THR A 163 -11.12 -11.56 11.23
N GLY A 164 -11.42 -12.53 10.37
CA GLY A 164 -12.12 -12.26 9.11
C GLY A 164 -11.94 -13.33 8.05
N THR A 165 -12.28 -12.97 6.81
CA THR A 165 -12.12 -13.80 5.62
C THR A 165 -11.44 -13.03 4.49
N LEU A 166 -10.59 -13.73 3.74
CA LEU A 166 -10.07 -13.29 2.45
C LEU A 166 -10.53 -14.29 1.40
N GLU A 167 -11.29 -13.82 0.42
CA GLU A 167 -11.70 -14.59 -0.75
C GLU A 167 -10.92 -14.08 -1.95
N LEU A 168 -10.14 -14.94 -2.59
CA LEU A 168 -9.49 -14.64 -3.86
C LEU A 168 -10.32 -15.24 -4.99
N SER A 169 -10.78 -14.39 -5.91
CA SER A 169 -11.44 -14.81 -7.15
C SER A 169 -10.44 -14.94 -8.30
N THR A 170 -9.42 -14.08 -8.32
CA THR A 170 -8.33 -14.09 -9.30
C THR A 170 -6.99 -14.02 -8.57
N TYR A 171 -6.06 -14.89 -8.95
CA TYR A 171 -4.68 -14.85 -8.47
C TYR A 171 -3.77 -15.42 -9.57
N ASP A 172 -3.18 -14.53 -10.35
CA ASP A 172 -2.27 -14.84 -11.45
C ASP A 172 -1.02 -13.94 -11.38
N ASP A 173 -0.23 -13.91 -12.46
CA ASP A 173 1.03 -13.17 -12.50
C ASP A 173 0.87 -11.66 -12.71
N THR A 174 -0.33 -11.18 -13.02
CA THR A 174 -0.60 -9.75 -13.33
C THR A 174 -1.61 -9.13 -12.39
N THR A 175 -2.51 -9.91 -11.80
CA THR A 175 -3.62 -9.41 -10.99
C THR A 175 -3.90 -10.33 -9.81
N ILE A 176 -4.25 -9.72 -8.69
CA ILE A 176 -4.93 -10.39 -7.57
C ILE A 176 -6.23 -9.64 -7.29
N ALA A 177 -7.34 -10.39 -7.28
CA ALA A 177 -8.67 -9.85 -7.06
C ALA A 177 -9.46 -10.73 -6.10
N GLY A 178 -10.40 -10.11 -5.38
CA GLY A 178 -11.09 -10.79 -4.31
C GLY A 178 -11.97 -9.89 -3.44
N ARG A 179 -12.34 -10.42 -2.28
CA ARG A 179 -13.03 -9.71 -1.20
C ARG A 179 -12.29 -9.92 0.11
N LEU A 180 -12.09 -8.85 0.87
CA LEU A 180 -11.61 -8.88 2.25
C LEU A 180 -12.74 -8.43 3.17
N VAL A 181 -13.13 -9.30 4.10
CA VAL A 181 -14.01 -8.95 5.22
C VAL A 181 -13.24 -9.22 6.50
N ALA A 182 -12.64 -8.20 7.11
CA ALA A 182 -11.77 -8.36 8.26
C ALA A 182 -11.93 -7.25 9.29
N GLU A 183 -11.71 -7.60 10.54
CA GLU A 183 -11.63 -6.69 11.65
C GLU A 183 -10.32 -6.91 12.41
N MET A 184 -9.65 -5.81 12.72
CA MET A 184 -8.58 -5.73 13.69
C MET A 184 -9.15 -5.07 14.96
N SER A 185 -8.79 -5.62 16.12
CA SER A 185 -9.03 -5.03 17.44
C SER A 185 -7.73 -4.96 18.24
N GLY A 186 -7.65 -4.00 19.15
CA GLY A 186 -6.41 -3.67 19.87
C GLY A 186 -5.69 -2.49 19.24
N GLN A 187 -4.59 -2.07 19.86
CA GLN A 187 -3.92 -0.84 19.49
C GLN A 187 -3.20 -0.97 18.15
N SER A 188 -3.25 0.06 17.30
CA SER A 188 -2.37 0.17 16.13
C SER A 188 -0.99 0.70 16.52
N ALA A 189 0.04 0.31 15.76
CA ALA A 189 1.41 0.76 16.01
C ALA A 189 1.70 2.04 15.23
N SER A 190 1.55 3.23 15.84
CA SER A 190 2.21 4.52 15.47
C SER A 190 1.52 5.72 16.16
N GLY A 191 1.89 6.93 15.73
CA GLY A 191 1.29 8.23 16.04
C GLY A 191 -0.18 8.45 15.68
N CYS A 192 -0.87 7.46 15.09
CA CYS A 192 -2.32 7.47 14.92
C CYS A 192 -2.90 6.18 15.51
N PRO A 193 -2.98 6.12 16.85
CA PRO A 193 -3.51 4.96 17.52
C PRO A 193 -4.99 4.82 17.19
N THR A 194 -5.35 3.65 16.70
CA THR A 194 -6.72 3.15 16.65
C THR A 194 -6.83 1.91 17.51
N GLN A 195 -8.00 1.66 18.08
CA GLN A 195 -8.30 0.41 18.79
C GLN A 195 -9.01 -0.60 17.89
N ARG A 196 -9.37 -0.19 16.67
CA ARG A 196 -10.18 -0.98 15.76
C ARG A 196 -10.04 -0.54 14.32
N THR A 197 -9.94 -1.50 13.41
CA THR A 197 -10.02 -1.24 11.96
C THR A 197 -10.85 -2.33 11.30
N ARG A 198 -11.75 -1.95 10.40
CA ARG A 198 -12.62 -2.86 9.66
C ARG A 198 -12.46 -2.66 8.16
N ALA A 199 -12.48 -3.74 7.41
CA ALA A 199 -12.59 -3.73 5.97
C ALA A 199 -13.71 -4.70 5.57
N ASP A 200 -14.62 -4.24 4.72
CA ASP A 200 -15.47 -5.06 3.86
C ASP A 200 -15.34 -4.49 2.46
N ILE A 201 -14.34 -4.97 1.74
CA ILE A 201 -13.94 -4.42 0.44
C ILE A 201 -13.84 -5.52 -0.60
N GLN A 202 -14.31 -5.22 -1.81
CA GLN A 202 -13.93 -5.93 -3.03
C GLN A 202 -12.72 -5.23 -3.64
N PHE A 203 -11.76 -5.99 -4.15
CA PHE A 203 -10.55 -5.44 -4.71
C PHE A 203 -10.14 -6.17 -5.99
N SER A 204 -9.47 -5.44 -6.87
CA SER A 204 -8.68 -5.94 -8.00
C SER A 204 -7.45 -5.06 -8.09
N VAL A 205 -6.28 -5.61 -7.83
CA VAL A 205 -5.03 -4.85 -7.77
C VAL A 205 -3.98 -5.48 -8.68
N PRO A 206 -3.18 -4.66 -9.38
CA PRO A 206 -2.02 -5.15 -10.12
C PRO A 206 -1.10 -5.95 -9.19
N PHE A 207 -0.65 -7.10 -9.69
CA PHE A 207 0.25 -7.98 -8.97
C PHE A 207 1.63 -7.96 -9.64
N ASP A 208 2.62 -7.48 -8.91
CA ASP A 208 4.01 -7.52 -9.37
C ASP A 208 4.64 -8.89 -9.03
N ALA A 209 4.50 -9.83 -9.96
CA ALA A 209 5.14 -11.13 -9.90
C ALA A 209 6.65 -11.08 -10.26
N LYS A 210 7.16 -9.97 -10.79
CA LYS A 210 8.44 -9.89 -11.52
C LYS A 210 9.44 -8.88 -10.97
N SER A 211 9.21 -8.24 -9.82
CA SER A 211 10.19 -7.29 -9.25
C SER A 211 11.51 -8.01 -8.87
N ASN A 212 12.38 -8.18 -9.86
CA ASN A 212 13.81 -8.16 -9.70
C ASN A 212 14.18 -6.68 -9.50
N ASP A 213 14.02 -6.20 -8.28
CA ASP A 213 14.99 -5.34 -7.60
C ASP A 213 15.66 -4.23 -8.44
N HIS A 214 14.91 -3.44 -9.21
CA HIS A 214 15.45 -2.22 -9.88
C HIS A 214 14.58 -0.97 -9.74
N HIS A 215 13.45 -1.01 -9.04
CA HIS A 215 12.81 0.22 -8.56
C HIS A 215 13.50 0.69 -7.29
N ARG A 216 14.68 1.25 -7.50
CA ARG A 216 15.27 2.28 -6.64
C ARG A 216 14.12 3.21 -6.26
N ALA A 217 13.80 3.31 -4.97
CA ALA A 217 12.87 4.32 -4.46
C ALA A 217 13.17 5.64 -5.19
N PRO A 218 12.16 6.40 -5.65
CA PRO A 218 12.41 7.71 -6.26
C PRO A 218 13.34 8.45 -5.31
N GLY A 219 14.57 8.70 -5.78
CA GLY A 219 15.54 9.41 -4.98
C GLY A 219 14.89 10.71 -4.52
N PRO A 220 15.25 11.25 -3.34
CA PRO A 220 14.77 12.56 -2.95
C PRO A 220 14.96 13.49 -4.15
N PRO A 221 13.97 14.33 -4.50
CA PRO A 221 14.08 15.23 -5.64
C PRO A 221 15.43 15.94 -5.54
N PRO A 222 16.16 16.09 -6.66
CA PRO A 222 17.48 16.71 -6.64
C PRO A 222 17.35 18.01 -5.86
N ARG A 223 18.08 18.11 -4.74
CA ARG A 223 18.15 19.36 -4.00
C ARG A 223 18.73 20.36 -4.98
N HIS A 224 17.89 21.22 -5.54
CA HIS A 224 18.36 22.46 -6.12
C HIS A 224 19.12 23.14 -5.00
N SER A 225 20.45 23.16 -5.14
CA SER A 225 21.36 23.84 -4.26
C SER A 225 20.92 25.30 -4.20
N ARG A 226 20.09 25.65 -3.21
CA ARG A 226 19.87 27.04 -2.88
C ARG A 226 21.26 27.62 -2.61
N PRO A 227 21.64 28.73 -3.25
CA PRO A 227 22.87 29.43 -2.92
C PRO A 227 22.88 29.64 -1.41
N LEU A 228 23.97 29.22 -0.75
CA LEU A 228 24.19 29.54 0.64
C LEU A 228 24.08 31.06 0.79
N PRO A 229 23.29 31.57 1.76
CA PRO A 229 23.27 33.00 2.03
C PRO A 229 24.71 33.44 2.35
N PRO A 230 25.14 34.63 1.89
CA PRO A 230 26.49 35.12 2.14
C PRO A 230 26.75 35.12 3.64
N SER A 231 27.88 34.53 4.03
CA SER A 231 28.35 34.37 5.40
C SER A 231 28.23 35.71 6.15
N ARG A 232 27.27 35.81 7.07
CA ARG A 232 27.26 36.87 8.08
C ARG A 232 28.51 36.66 8.92
N ARG A 233 29.46 37.59 8.82
CA ARG A 233 30.57 37.71 9.78
C ARG A 233 29.95 37.82 11.17
N LEU A 234 30.18 36.81 12.00
CA LEU A 234 29.89 36.89 13.42
C LEU A 234 30.80 37.97 14.01
N ALA A 235 30.19 39.01 14.57
CA ALA A 235 30.91 39.98 15.39
C ALA A 235 31.45 39.27 16.64
N PRO A 236 32.66 39.60 17.11
CA PRO A 236 33.23 39.00 18.31
C PRO A 236 32.37 39.38 19.53
N TYR A 237 31.92 38.35 20.25
CA TYR A 237 31.33 38.49 21.58
C TYR A 237 32.37 39.12 22.51
N GLN A 238 32.11 40.35 22.98
CA GLN A 238 32.82 40.92 24.12
C GLN A 238 32.22 40.34 25.40
N THR A 239 32.98 39.46 26.05
CA THR A 239 32.66 38.92 27.38
C THR A 239 33.06 39.95 28.44
N SER A 240 32.10 40.73 28.95
CA SER A 240 32.31 41.57 30.13
C SER A 240 32.22 40.70 31.40
N LEU A 241 33.37 40.33 31.96
CA LEU A 241 33.45 39.78 33.32
C LEU A 241 33.13 40.88 34.33
N LYS A 242 32.01 40.74 35.05
CA LYS A 242 31.78 41.45 36.32
C LYS A 242 32.42 40.63 37.44
N LEU A 243 33.51 41.14 38.02
CA LEU A 243 33.99 40.67 39.33
C LEU A 243 32.98 41.10 40.40
N VAL A 244 32.43 40.13 41.12
CA VAL A 244 31.77 40.33 42.40
C VAL A 244 32.84 40.15 43.48
N SER A 245 33.20 41.23 44.17
CA SER A 245 34.04 41.16 45.38
C SER A 245 33.12 40.93 46.57
N MET A 246 33.35 39.85 47.31
CA MET A 246 32.82 39.62 48.65
C MET A 246 33.98 39.72 49.65
N ALA A 247 33.86 40.68 50.57
CA ALA A 247 34.54 40.89 51.85
C ALA A 247 34.95 42.36 52.00
#